data_AF-A0A7G6Y1U2-F1
#
_entry.id   AF-A0A7G6Y1U2-F1
#
_cell.length_a   1.000
_cell.length_b   1.000
_cell.length_c   1.000
_cell.angle_alpha   90.00
_cell.angle_beta   90.00
_cell.angle_gamma   90.00
#
_symmetry.space_group_name_H-M   'P 1'
#
loop_
_entity.id
_entity.type
_entity.pdbx_description
1 polymer ?
#
loop_
_entity_poly.entity_id
_entity_poly.type
_entity_poly.pdbx_seq_one_letter_code
_entity_poly.pdbx_strand_id
1 'polypeptide(L)'
;MDVTQAKQLVVRAWPQIVAETREQLGGELHYQAVAYHCLRQAGVPARQMGMNVKQWIDAPISSLFQAWDQKKKEAFRGGFEPVPDIVLFKPEVAGNWQRRNAEATIANMLMAIEVKASERANGRLSVAEINRDIAKLAAHRQEIEHRGHAMTPVMMVIDVASDARERMRDQDVAYCAAQAAEQQVGWMYVSPDADACVIN
;
A
#
# COMPACT_ATOMS: atom_id res chain seq x y z
N MET A 1 -10.37 11.89 -11.29
CA MET A 1 -9.79 10.54 -11.20
C MET A 1 -10.74 9.69 -10.41
N ASP A 2 -11.06 8.52 -10.94
CA ASP A 2 -11.80 7.46 -10.26
C ASP A 2 -10.88 6.25 -10.02
N VAL A 3 -11.43 5.16 -9.46
CA VAL A 3 -10.68 3.95 -9.14
C VAL A 3 -10.06 3.33 -10.41
N THR A 4 -10.80 3.29 -11.52
CA THR A 4 -10.32 2.71 -12.78
C THR A 4 -9.12 3.47 -13.32
N GLN A 5 -9.20 4.81 -13.34
CA GLN A 5 -8.10 5.66 -13.78
C GLN A 5 -6.90 5.55 -12.82
N ALA A 6 -7.13 5.43 -11.51
CA ALA A 6 -6.06 5.20 -10.54
C ALA A 6 -5.30 3.90 -10.83
N LYS A 7 -6.01 2.78 -11.08
CA LYS A 7 -5.40 1.50 -11.47
C LYS A 7 -4.56 1.63 -12.74
N GLN A 8 -5.10 2.28 -13.78
CA GLN A 8 -4.38 2.50 -15.04
C GLN A 8 -3.08 3.29 -14.86
N LEU A 9 -3.09 4.32 -13.99
CA LEU A 9 -1.90 5.12 -13.70
C LEU A 9 -0.84 4.32 -12.94
N VAL A 10 -1.23 3.46 -12.00
CA VAL A 10 -0.29 2.56 -11.31
C VAL A 10 0.31 1.54 -12.28
N VAL A 11 -0.50 0.89 -13.10
CA VAL A 11 -0.02 -0.04 -14.14
C VAL A 11 0.93 0.67 -15.11
N ARG A 12 0.62 1.91 -15.49
CA ARG A 12 1.49 2.72 -16.35
C ARG A 12 2.82 3.10 -15.68
N ALA A 13 2.82 3.37 -14.37
CA ALA A 13 4.03 3.71 -13.62
C ALA A 13 4.94 2.49 -13.39
N TRP A 14 4.36 1.28 -13.34
CA TRP A 14 5.05 0.07 -12.92
C TRP A 14 6.37 -0.22 -13.65
N PRO A 15 6.47 -0.15 -15.00
CA PRO A 15 7.72 -0.42 -15.69
C PRO A 15 8.87 0.50 -15.25
N GLN A 16 8.58 1.77 -14.95
CA GLN A 16 9.59 2.70 -14.45
C GLN A 16 9.98 2.40 -13.01
N ILE A 17 9.02 2.03 -12.15
CA ILE A 17 9.31 1.59 -10.77
C ILE A 17 10.25 0.38 -10.79
N VAL A 18 9.96 -0.61 -11.64
CA VAL A 18 10.79 -1.80 -11.82
C VAL A 18 12.21 -1.43 -12.25
N ALA A 19 12.36 -0.53 -13.23
CA ALA A 19 13.68 -0.11 -13.70
C ALA A 19 14.48 0.60 -12.59
N GLU A 20 13.90 1.64 -11.96
CA GLU A 20 14.57 2.44 -10.94
C GLU A 20 14.97 1.59 -9.71
N THR A 21 14.09 0.69 -9.27
CA THR A 21 14.36 -0.15 -8.09
C THR A 21 15.39 -1.25 -8.36
N ARG A 22 15.59 -1.67 -9.62
CA ARG A 22 16.69 -2.57 -9.99
C ARG A 22 18.04 -1.84 -10.10
N GLU A 23 18.03 -0.56 -10.42
CA GLU A 23 19.25 0.26 -10.54
C GLU A 23 19.75 0.79 -9.20
N GLN A 24 18.86 1.02 -8.24
CA GLN A 24 19.18 1.64 -6.95
C GLN A 24 18.86 0.69 -5.80
N LEU A 25 19.87 0.31 -5.02
CA LEU A 25 19.70 -0.46 -3.79
C LEU A 25 19.41 0.49 -2.64
N GLY A 26 18.13 0.59 -2.26
CA GLY A 26 17.64 1.42 -1.17
C GLY A 26 16.86 0.63 -0.12
N GLY A 27 16.41 1.36 0.88
CA GLY A 27 15.46 0.87 1.88
C GLY A 27 14.01 1.20 1.54
N GLU A 28 13.08 0.74 2.37
CA GLU A 28 11.63 0.89 2.19
C GLU A 28 11.24 2.34 1.91
N LEU A 29 11.71 3.31 2.70
CA LEU A 29 11.41 4.73 2.50
C LEU A 29 11.94 5.29 1.17
N HIS A 30 13.09 4.82 0.70
CA HIS A 30 13.63 5.21 -0.59
C HIS A 30 12.71 4.70 -1.71
N TYR A 31 12.29 3.44 -1.64
CA TYR A 31 11.40 2.86 -2.64
C TYR A 31 9.99 3.45 -2.62
N GLN A 32 9.48 3.85 -1.44
CA GLN A 32 8.26 4.66 -1.36
C GLN A 32 8.41 5.96 -2.17
N ALA A 33 9.54 6.65 -2.05
CA ALA A 33 9.81 7.88 -2.80
C ALA A 33 9.96 7.63 -4.31
N VAL A 34 10.62 6.54 -4.71
CA VAL A 34 10.73 6.12 -6.12
C VAL A 34 9.34 5.84 -6.72
N ALA A 35 8.52 5.05 -6.03
CA ALA A 35 7.15 4.75 -6.46
C ALA A 35 6.31 6.03 -6.54
N TYR A 36 6.39 6.90 -5.54
CA TYR A 36 5.73 8.21 -5.55
C TYR A 36 6.16 9.04 -6.77
N HIS A 37 7.46 9.11 -7.06
CA HIS A 37 7.98 9.84 -8.21
C HIS A 37 7.45 9.27 -9.53
N CYS A 38 7.53 7.95 -9.73
CA CYS A 38 7.06 7.29 -10.95
C CYS A 38 5.56 7.50 -11.16
N LEU A 39 4.76 7.50 -10.10
CA LEU A 39 3.33 7.81 -10.17
C LEU A 39 3.06 9.26 -10.60
N ARG A 40 3.87 10.23 -10.14
CA ARG A 40 3.80 11.61 -10.65
C ARG A 40 4.08 11.68 -12.14
N GLN A 41 5.10 10.96 -12.62
CA GLN A 41 5.48 10.92 -14.04
C GLN A 41 4.41 10.23 -14.89
N ALA A 42 3.77 9.19 -14.37
CA ALA A 42 2.68 8.49 -15.04
C ALA A 42 1.41 9.38 -15.21
N GLY A 43 1.29 10.44 -14.42
CA GLY A 43 0.26 11.47 -14.57
C GLY A 43 -0.61 11.71 -13.34
N VAL A 44 -0.33 11.08 -12.20
CA VAL A 44 -1.10 11.30 -10.95
C VAL A 44 -0.83 12.73 -10.44
N PRO A 45 -1.82 13.64 -10.32
CA PRO A 45 -1.59 15.01 -9.85
C PRO A 45 -1.11 15.09 -8.39
N ALA A 46 -0.25 16.07 -8.06
CA ALA A 46 0.32 16.23 -6.72
C ALA A 46 -0.76 16.40 -5.64
N ARG A 47 -1.86 17.11 -5.96
CA ARG A 47 -2.99 17.33 -5.05
C ARG A 47 -3.87 16.11 -4.84
N GLN A 48 -3.56 15.00 -5.51
CA GLN A 48 -4.30 13.74 -5.47
C GLN A 48 -3.41 12.57 -5.03
N MET A 49 -2.20 12.83 -4.52
CA MET A 49 -1.29 11.79 -4.06
C MET A 49 -0.60 12.19 -2.77
N GLY A 50 -0.79 11.36 -1.75
CA GLY A 50 -0.11 11.49 -0.47
C GLY A 50 0.86 10.33 -0.24
N MET A 51 1.86 10.57 0.61
CA MET A 51 2.81 9.57 1.08
C MET A 51 2.77 9.56 2.61
N ASN A 52 2.69 8.39 3.24
CA ASN A 52 2.60 8.25 4.70
C ASN A 52 1.44 9.08 5.31
N VAL A 53 0.27 9.03 4.67
CA VAL A 53 -0.89 9.82 5.09
C VAL A 53 -1.53 9.18 6.31
N LYS A 54 -1.51 9.90 7.44
CA LYS A 54 -2.21 9.46 8.65
C LYS A 54 -3.70 9.68 8.49
N GLN A 55 -4.47 8.60 8.47
CA GLN A 55 -5.91 8.63 8.29
C GLN A 55 -6.58 8.19 9.57
N TRP A 56 -7.60 8.90 10.03
CA TRP A 56 -8.34 8.53 11.22
C TRP A 56 -9.66 7.87 10.84
N ILE A 57 -9.87 6.66 11.35
CA ILE A 57 -11.11 5.89 11.21
C ILE A 57 -11.73 5.78 12.59
N ASP A 58 -12.82 6.50 12.81
CA ASP A 58 -13.64 6.37 14.01
C ASP A 58 -14.44 5.07 13.99
N ALA A 59 -14.70 4.49 15.17
CA ALA A 59 -15.56 3.30 15.32
C ALA A 59 -15.36 2.22 14.23
N PRO A 60 -14.15 1.62 14.13
CA PRO A 60 -13.83 0.68 13.05
C PRO A 60 -14.79 -0.51 13.05
N ILE A 61 -15.13 -0.98 11.86
CA ILE A 61 -16.05 -2.12 11.66
C ILE A 61 -15.33 -3.42 11.29
N SER A 62 -14.08 -3.32 10.83
CA SER A 62 -13.28 -4.48 10.50
C SER A 62 -12.77 -5.14 11.78
N SER A 63 -12.89 -6.47 11.86
CA SER A 63 -12.47 -7.23 13.05
C SER A 63 -10.99 -7.00 13.37
N LEU A 64 -10.15 -6.82 12.35
CA LEU A 64 -8.73 -6.55 12.52
C LEU A 64 -8.49 -5.19 13.20
N PHE A 65 -9.12 -4.11 12.72
CA PHE A 65 -8.94 -2.79 13.30
C PHE A 65 -9.60 -2.68 14.67
N GLN A 66 -10.74 -3.33 14.89
CA GLN A 66 -11.34 -3.46 16.23
C GLN A 66 -10.38 -4.16 17.20
N ALA A 67 -9.79 -5.30 16.81
CA ALA A 67 -8.83 -6.01 17.64
C ALA A 67 -7.57 -5.17 17.94
N TRP A 68 -7.12 -4.35 16.99
CA TRP A 68 -5.98 -3.46 17.18
C TRP A 68 -6.32 -2.23 18.03
N ASP A 69 -7.54 -1.69 17.93
CA ASP A 69 -8.02 -0.63 18.81
C ASP A 69 -8.06 -1.11 20.26
N GLN A 70 -8.56 -2.33 20.51
CA GLN A 70 -8.62 -2.89 21.87
C GLN A 70 -7.25 -3.09 22.53
N LYS A 71 -6.18 -3.23 21.74
CA LYS A 71 -4.79 -3.31 22.24
C LYS A 71 -4.24 -1.98 22.72
N LYS A 72 -4.89 -0.86 22.39
CA LYS A 72 -4.46 0.46 22.85
C LYS A 72 -4.82 0.65 24.33
N LYS A 73 -4.09 1.58 24.97
CA LYS A 73 -4.45 2.12 26.28
C LYS A 73 -5.88 2.68 26.21
N GLU A 74 -6.67 2.48 27.27
CA GLU A 74 -8.11 2.79 27.30
C GLU A 74 -8.43 4.22 26.84
N ALA A 75 -7.67 5.21 27.31
CA ALA A 75 -7.82 6.62 26.93
C ALA A 75 -7.54 6.94 25.44
N PHE A 76 -7.02 5.97 24.68
CA PHE A 76 -6.67 6.10 23.26
C PHE A 76 -7.46 5.13 22.37
N ARG A 77 -8.48 4.46 22.91
CA ARG A 77 -9.41 3.61 22.16
C ARG A 77 -10.50 4.44 21.46
N GLY A 78 -11.27 3.80 20.59
CA GLY A 78 -12.42 4.41 19.90
C GLY A 78 -12.18 4.71 18.42
N GLY A 79 -11.04 4.28 17.86
CA GLY A 79 -10.74 4.48 16.45
C GLY A 79 -9.45 3.79 16.03
N PHE A 80 -9.12 3.78 14.75
CA PHE A 80 -7.86 3.26 14.25
C PHE A 80 -7.20 4.28 13.31
N GLU A 81 -5.86 4.35 13.33
CA GLU A 81 -5.10 5.24 12.46
C GLU A 81 -4.27 4.41 11.46
N PRO A 82 -4.83 3.99 10.31
CA PRO A 82 -4.00 3.46 9.25
C PRO A 82 -3.12 4.57 8.65
N VAL A 83 -1.91 4.16 8.26
CA VAL A 83 -0.95 5.02 7.56
C VAL A 83 -0.46 4.25 6.35
N PRO A 84 -1.15 4.33 5.20
CA PRO A 84 -0.65 3.71 3.98
C PRO A 84 0.56 4.48 3.46
N ASP A 85 1.51 3.75 2.87
CA ASP A 85 2.75 4.33 2.37
C ASP A 85 2.50 5.31 1.23
N ILE A 86 1.63 4.94 0.29
CA ILE A 86 1.17 5.82 -0.79
C ILE A 86 -0.35 5.73 -0.91
N VAL A 87 -1.00 6.88 -1.09
CA VAL A 87 -2.45 6.96 -1.28
C VAL A 87 -2.79 7.80 -2.50
N LEU A 88 -3.66 7.27 -3.36
CA LEU A 88 -4.26 8.01 -4.48
C LEU A 88 -5.66 8.48 -4.10
N PHE A 89 -5.98 9.72 -4.44
CA PHE A 89 -7.23 10.36 -4.06
C PHE A 89 -8.01 10.91 -5.25
N LYS A 90 -9.32 11.08 -5.08
CA LYS A 90 -10.15 11.88 -5.96
C LYS A 90 -9.73 13.36 -5.91
N PRO A 91 -9.96 14.15 -6.98
CA PRO A 91 -9.61 15.58 -7.01
C PRO A 91 -10.16 16.41 -5.83
N GLU A 92 -11.31 16.00 -5.30
CA GLU A 92 -12.06 16.68 -4.24
C GLU A 92 -11.31 16.75 -2.91
N VAL A 93 -10.32 15.87 -2.67
CA VAL A 93 -9.44 16.00 -1.49
C VAL A 93 -8.60 17.28 -1.55
N ALA A 94 -8.37 17.81 -2.75
CA ALA A 94 -7.72 19.09 -3.04
C ALA A 94 -6.34 19.30 -2.38
N GLY A 95 -5.60 18.23 -2.09
CA GLY A 95 -4.31 18.29 -1.40
C GLY A 95 -4.39 18.40 0.13
N ASN A 96 -5.58 18.28 0.72
CA ASN A 96 -5.79 18.41 2.15
C ASN A 96 -6.16 17.07 2.80
N TRP A 97 -5.14 16.32 3.18
CA TRP A 97 -5.28 15.05 3.94
C TRP A 97 -4.73 15.18 5.36
N GLN A 98 -4.84 16.37 5.95
CA GLN A 98 -4.50 16.58 7.35
C GLN A 98 -5.50 15.81 8.24
N ARG A 99 -5.05 15.37 9.43
CA ARG A 99 -5.90 14.63 10.39
C ARG A 99 -7.25 15.28 10.70
N ARG A 100 -7.32 16.62 10.71
CA ARG A 100 -8.56 17.38 10.93
C ARG A 100 -9.57 17.28 9.79
N ASN A 101 -9.17 16.74 8.64
CA ASN A 101 -9.99 16.49 7.46
C ASN A 101 -10.21 14.98 7.24
N ALA A 102 -10.30 14.20 8.32
CA ALA A 102 -10.33 12.74 8.28
C ALA A 102 -11.46 12.20 7.41
N GLU A 103 -12.68 12.70 7.59
CA GLU A 103 -13.86 12.26 6.83
C GLU A 103 -13.66 12.44 5.32
N ALA A 104 -13.26 13.64 4.88
CA ALA A 104 -13.00 13.89 3.47
C ALA A 104 -11.78 13.12 2.94
N THR A 105 -10.79 12.83 3.78
CA THR A 105 -9.63 12.00 3.39
C THR A 105 -10.08 10.58 3.07
N ILE A 106 -10.92 10.00 3.93
CA ILE A 106 -11.51 8.67 3.76
C ILE A 106 -12.46 8.64 2.55
N ALA A 107 -13.35 9.62 2.42
CA ALA A 107 -14.35 9.67 1.36
C ALA A 107 -13.78 9.80 -0.07
N ASN A 108 -12.59 10.38 -0.16
CA ASN A 108 -11.90 10.64 -1.42
C ASN A 108 -10.76 9.66 -1.70
N MET A 109 -10.56 8.66 -0.86
CA MET A 109 -9.54 7.65 -1.09
C MET A 109 -9.92 6.73 -2.26
N LEU A 110 -9.00 6.53 -3.20
CA LEU A 110 -9.18 5.65 -4.37
C LEU A 110 -8.30 4.39 -4.28
N MET A 111 -7.12 4.51 -3.70
CA MET A 111 -6.16 3.42 -3.61
C MET A 111 -5.21 3.61 -2.44
N ALA A 112 -4.95 2.54 -1.68
CA ALA A 112 -3.85 2.46 -0.74
C ALA A 112 -2.80 1.49 -1.27
N ILE A 113 -1.55 1.90 -1.28
CA ILE A 113 -0.40 1.08 -1.64
C ILE A 113 0.48 0.95 -0.39
N GLU A 114 0.75 -0.28 0.03
CA GLU A 114 1.80 -0.59 1.00
C GLU A 114 3.04 -1.08 0.26
N VAL A 115 4.20 -0.57 0.63
CA VAL A 115 5.50 -0.95 0.09
C VAL A 115 6.27 -1.76 1.13
N LYS A 116 6.86 -2.88 0.72
CA LYS A 116 7.80 -3.67 1.53
C LYS A 116 9.05 -3.96 0.72
N ALA A 117 10.21 -3.94 1.37
CA ALA A 117 11.50 -4.06 0.70
C ALA A 117 12.40 -5.13 1.33
N SER A 118 13.12 -5.91 0.51
CA SER A 118 14.24 -6.72 1.02
C SER A 118 15.47 -5.84 1.21
N GLU A 119 15.53 -5.20 2.38
CA GLU A 119 16.59 -4.24 2.76
C GLU A 119 17.47 -4.72 3.92
N ARG A 120 17.06 -5.80 4.61
CA ARG A 120 17.66 -6.23 5.87
C ARG A 120 18.89 -7.09 5.62
N ALA A 121 20.05 -6.61 6.08
CA ALA A 121 21.27 -7.42 6.10
C ALA A 121 21.03 -8.73 6.90
N ASN A 122 21.37 -9.85 6.29
CA ASN A 122 21.19 -11.22 6.80
C ASN A 122 19.73 -11.61 7.09
N GLY A 123 18.75 -10.91 6.50
CA GLY A 123 17.33 -11.15 6.71
C GLY A 123 16.53 -11.17 5.41
N ARG A 124 15.41 -11.86 5.42
CA ARG A 124 14.43 -11.83 4.32
C ARG A 124 13.20 -11.04 4.75
N LEU A 125 12.46 -10.55 3.76
CA LEU A 125 11.05 -10.30 3.98
C LEU A 125 10.36 -11.62 4.32
N SER A 126 9.64 -11.62 5.42
CA SER A 126 8.90 -12.75 5.97
C SER A 126 7.48 -12.78 5.40
N VAL A 127 6.99 -13.99 5.16
CA VAL A 127 5.57 -14.21 4.79
C VAL A 127 4.62 -13.58 5.80
N ALA A 128 4.95 -13.65 7.09
CA ALA A 128 4.12 -13.12 8.16
C ALA A 128 3.94 -11.59 8.08
N GLU A 129 4.99 -10.84 7.73
CA GLU A 129 4.89 -9.38 7.62
C GLU A 129 4.06 -8.98 6.40
N ILE A 130 4.30 -9.60 5.24
CA ILE A 130 3.56 -9.32 4.01
C ILE A 130 2.08 -9.67 4.18
N ASN A 131 1.76 -10.84 4.73
CA ASN A 131 0.36 -11.24 4.94
C ASN A 131 -0.36 -10.36 5.96
N ARG A 132 0.36 -9.83 6.95
CA ARG A 132 -0.20 -8.86 7.90
C ARG A 132 -0.59 -7.57 7.18
N ASP A 133 0.24 -7.08 6.25
CA ASP A 133 -0.05 -5.88 5.49
C ASP A 133 -1.14 -6.09 4.43
N ILE A 134 -1.20 -7.26 3.79
CA ILE A 134 -2.35 -7.65 2.95
C ILE A 134 -3.65 -7.61 3.76
N ALA A 135 -3.66 -8.20 4.96
CA ALA A 135 -4.84 -8.18 5.83
C ALA A 135 -5.20 -6.76 6.31
N LYS A 136 -4.19 -5.92 6.58
CA LYS A 136 -4.36 -4.50 6.92
C LYS A 136 -5.03 -3.74 5.78
N LEU A 137 -4.55 -3.94 4.55
CA LEU A 137 -5.09 -3.32 3.36
C LEU A 137 -6.53 -3.78 3.06
N ALA A 138 -6.82 -5.07 3.20
CA ALA A 138 -8.16 -5.62 3.05
C ALA A 138 -9.14 -5.06 4.10
N ALA A 139 -8.72 -5.02 5.37
CA ALA A 139 -9.49 -4.39 6.44
C ALA A 139 -9.75 -2.90 6.14
N HIS A 140 -8.75 -2.18 5.63
CA HIS A 140 -8.91 -0.79 5.24
C HIS A 140 -9.96 -0.63 4.13
N ARG A 141 -9.94 -1.46 3.09
CA ARG A 141 -10.98 -1.46 2.05
C ARG A 141 -12.37 -1.65 2.66
N GLN A 142 -12.52 -2.61 3.58
CA GLN A 142 -13.79 -2.85 4.27
C GLN A 142 -14.32 -1.59 4.99
N GLU A 143 -13.44 -0.82 5.64
CA GLU A 143 -13.80 0.44 6.29
C GLU A 143 -14.29 1.50 5.30
N ILE A 144 -13.64 1.60 4.12
CA ILE A 144 -14.02 2.54 3.05
C ILE A 144 -15.37 2.15 2.43
N GLU A 145 -15.55 0.85 2.15
CA GLU A 145 -16.78 0.29 1.58
C GLU A 145 -17.97 0.46 2.51
N HIS A 146 -17.79 0.22 3.81
CA HIS A 146 -18.82 0.46 4.81
C HIS A 146 -19.31 1.92 4.83
N ARG A 147 -18.43 2.86 4.48
CA ARG A 147 -18.73 4.29 4.40
C ARG A 147 -19.30 4.73 3.05
N GLY A 148 -19.64 3.78 2.17
CA GLY A 148 -20.27 4.07 0.87
C GLY A 148 -19.29 4.50 -0.23
N HIS A 149 -18.02 4.11 -0.10
CA HIS A 149 -16.97 4.46 -1.06
C HIS A 149 -16.21 3.23 -1.55
N ALA A 150 -15.54 3.34 -2.70
CA ALA A 150 -14.74 2.24 -3.26
C ALA A 150 -13.25 2.58 -3.22
N MET A 151 -12.42 1.60 -2.86
CA MET A 151 -10.98 1.73 -2.81
C MET A 151 -10.30 0.43 -3.25
N THR A 152 -9.21 0.54 -4.00
CA THR A 152 -8.38 -0.61 -4.39
C THR A 152 -7.14 -0.69 -3.49
N PRO A 153 -7.02 -1.74 -2.65
CA PRO A 153 -5.79 -1.99 -1.90
C PRO A 153 -4.72 -2.63 -2.79
N VAL A 154 -3.45 -2.26 -2.61
CA VAL A 154 -2.30 -2.81 -3.34
C VAL A 154 -1.14 -3.09 -2.39
N MET A 155 -0.58 -4.29 -2.48
CA MET A 155 0.68 -4.69 -1.87
C MET A 155 1.79 -4.63 -2.92
N MET A 156 2.82 -3.82 -2.67
CA MET A 156 3.99 -3.65 -3.53
C MET A 156 5.24 -4.17 -2.82
N VAL A 157 5.84 -5.23 -3.36
CA VAL A 157 7.05 -5.85 -2.82
C VAL A 157 8.23 -5.59 -3.73
N ILE A 158 9.24 -4.90 -3.20
CA ILE A 158 10.49 -4.57 -3.87
C ILE A 158 11.58 -5.50 -3.33
N ASP A 159 11.77 -6.63 -4.01
CA ASP A 159 12.62 -7.73 -3.57
C ASP A 159 13.96 -7.78 -4.32
N VAL A 160 14.68 -6.66 -4.29
CA VAL A 160 15.88 -6.39 -5.12
C VAL A 160 17.20 -6.53 -4.37
N ALA A 161 17.22 -7.12 -3.17
CA ALA A 161 18.44 -7.37 -2.42
C ALA A 161 19.53 -8.03 -3.28
N SER A 162 20.76 -7.54 -3.18
CA SER A 162 21.89 -8.03 -3.98
C SER A 162 22.28 -9.47 -3.62
N ASP A 163 22.13 -9.86 -2.35
CA ASP A 163 22.33 -11.25 -1.93
C ASP A 163 21.02 -12.04 -2.15
N ALA A 164 21.08 -13.07 -3.00
CA ALA A 164 19.95 -13.96 -3.24
C ALA A 164 19.42 -14.65 -1.97
N ARG A 165 20.24 -14.72 -0.90
CA ARG A 165 19.85 -15.27 0.39
C ARG A 165 18.99 -14.33 1.23
N GLU A 166 18.94 -13.05 0.87
CA GLU A 166 18.14 -12.00 1.52
C GLU A 166 16.84 -11.69 0.76
N ARG A 167 16.74 -12.14 -0.50
CA ARG A 167 15.50 -12.07 -1.28
C ARG A 167 14.42 -13.00 -0.73
N MET A 168 13.16 -12.85 -1.11
CA MET A 168 12.13 -13.85 -0.81
C MET A 168 12.41 -15.16 -1.57
N ARG A 169 11.83 -16.27 -1.10
CA ARG A 169 11.85 -17.54 -1.84
C ARG A 169 10.65 -17.57 -2.79
N ASP A 170 10.79 -18.17 -3.96
CA ASP A 170 9.71 -18.25 -4.96
C ASP A 170 8.41 -18.81 -4.40
N GLN A 171 8.50 -19.86 -3.57
CA GLN A 171 7.34 -20.45 -2.88
C GLN A 171 6.64 -19.47 -1.93
N ASP A 172 7.41 -18.59 -1.26
CA ASP A 172 6.88 -17.60 -0.32
C ASP A 172 6.23 -16.44 -1.10
N VAL A 173 6.84 -16.02 -2.22
CA VAL A 173 6.28 -15.03 -3.16
C VAL A 173 4.95 -15.53 -3.72
N ALA A 174 4.90 -16.77 -4.22
CA ALA A 174 3.70 -17.38 -4.75
C ALA A 174 2.60 -17.50 -3.69
N TYR A 175 2.95 -17.87 -2.46
CA TYR A 175 2.02 -17.93 -1.35
C TYR A 175 1.43 -16.55 -1.00
N CYS A 176 2.26 -15.52 -0.89
CA CYS A 176 1.80 -14.15 -0.62
C CYS A 176 0.93 -13.62 -1.77
N ALA A 177 1.28 -13.88 -3.03
CA ALA A 177 0.46 -13.51 -4.18
C ALA A 177 -0.92 -14.18 -4.16
N ALA A 178 -0.99 -15.46 -3.79
CA ALA A 178 -2.25 -16.18 -3.63
C ALA A 178 -3.10 -15.58 -2.49
N GLN A 179 -2.48 -15.22 -1.36
CA GLN A 179 -3.16 -14.56 -0.25
C GLN A 179 -3.68 -13.17 -0.62
N ALA A 180 -2.90 -12.40 -1.40
CA ALA A 180 -3.35 -11.12 -1.93
C ALA A 180 -4.58 -11.31 -2.84
N ALA A 181 -4.55 -12.31 -3.73
CA ALA A 181 -5.67 -12.62 -4.62
C ALA A 181 -6.94 -13.04 -3.84
N GLU A 182 -6.80 -13.92 -2.85
CA GLU A 182 -7.90 -14.36 -1.98
C GLU A 182 -8.58 -13.17 -1.27
N GLN A 183 -7.79 -12.20 -0.82
CA GLN A 183 -8.30 -11.00 -0.14
C GLN A 183 -8.61 -9.84 -1.11
N GLN A 184 -8.52 -10.08 -2.43
CA GLN A 184 -8.72 -9.09 -3.49
C GLN A 184 -7.83 -7.84 -3.32
N VAL A 185 -6.61 -8.03 -2.86
CA VAL A 185 -5.55 -7.02 -2.78
C VAL A 185 -4.69 -7.14 -4.04
N GLY A 186 -4.44 -6.02 -4.72
CA GLY A 186 -3.53 -5.99 -5.86
C GLY A 186 -2.12 -6.43 -5.43
N TRP A 187 -1.45 -7.20 -6.29
CA TRP A 187 -0.12 -7.72 -6.04
C TRP A 187 0.86 -7.16 -7.08
N MET A 188 1.85 -6.41 -6.61
CA MET A 188 2.96 -5.93 -7.41
C MET A 188 4.25 -6.45 -6.79
N TYR A 189 5.10 -7.09 -7.59
CA TYR A 189 6.34 -7.70 -7.11
C TYR A 189 7.46 -7.47 -8.11
N VAL A 190 8.63 -7.07 -7.64
CA VAL A 190 9.84 -6.99 -8.47
C VAL A 190 11.02 -7.64 -7.75
N SER A 191 11.81 -8.39 -8.49
CA SER A 191 13.14 -8.85 -8.14
C SER A 191 14.11 -8.51 -9.28
N PRO A 192 15.41 -8.80 -9.16
CA PRO A 192 16.36 -8.60 -10.24
C PRO A 192 16.00 -9.34 -11.54
N ASP A 193 15.31 -10.48 -11.40
CA ASP A 193 15.13 -11.45 -12.48
C ASP A 193 13.66 -11.59 -12.93
N ALA A 194 12.71 -11.07 -12.15
CA ALA A 194 11.28 -11.20 -12.43
C ALA A 194 10.50 -9.98 -11.94
N ASP A 195 9.32 -9.77 -12.50
CA ASP A 195 8.33 -8.84 -11.96
C ASP A 195 6.90 -9.28 -12.31
N ALA A 196 5.95 -8.79 -11.52
CA ALA A 196 4.52 -9.05 -11.66
C ALA A 196 3.72 -7.79 -11.32
N CYS A 197 2.64 -7.55 -12.06
CA CYS A 197 1.70 -6.46 -11.82
C CYS A 197 0.27 -6.97 -12.00
N VAL A 198 -0.38 -7.30 -10.89
CA VAL A 198 -1.75 -7.81 -10.85
C VAL A 198 -2.60 -6.86 -10.03
N ILE A 199 -3.44 -6.06 -10.69
CA ILE A 199 -4.38 -5.14 -10.03
C ILE A 199 -5.77 -5.41 -10.62
N ASN A 200 -6.64 -6.03 -9.82
CA ASN A 200 -8.05 -6.29 -10.15
C ASN A 200 -8.87 -5.01 -10.02
#